data_AF-A0A5E3ZY76-F1
#
_entry.id   AF-A0A5E3ZY76-F1
#
_cell.length_a   1.000
_cell.length_b   1.000
_cell.length_c   1.000
_cell.angle_alpha   90.00
_cell.angle_beta   90.00
_cell.angle_gamma   90.00
#
_symmetry.space_group_name_H-M   'P 1'
#
loop_
_entity.id
_entity.type
_entity.pdbx_description
1 polymer ?
#
loop_
_entity_poly.entity_id
_entity_poly.type
_entity_poly.pdbx_seq_one_letter_code
_entity_poly.pdbx_strand_id
1 'polypeptide(L)'
;MESAFLKTGGADYGLIELYSLKYVDAKPPFQQILKGWRDVVWLDKQHPRVCHLGHRTGQSCGAYLGYNQTGIFQFRGYVDSGDSGGPVYTVIDNELYAVGIISYRQPADATRVSAQDIGPAMKRWGLTIYRS
;
A
#
# COMPACT_ATOMS: atom_id res chain seq x y z
N MET A 1 12.82 3.55 -18.02
CA MET A 1 13.37 4.51 -17.05
C MET A 1 13.08 3.96 -15.66
N GLU A 2 14.13 3.72 -14.89
CA GLU A 2 14.08 3.22 -13.51
C GLU A 2 13.67 4.36 -12.56
N SER A 3 12.88 4.06 -11.52
CA SER A 3 12.34 5.09 -10.60
C SER A 3 13.45 5.88 -9.90
N ALA A 4 13.29 7.20 -9.74
CA ALA A 4 14.24 8.04 -9.01
C ALA A 4 14.45 7.57 -7.56
N PHE A 5 13.43 6.94 -6.96
CA PHE A 5 13.51 6.34 -5.63
C PHE A 5 14.61 5.27 -5.52
N LEU A 6 14.78 4.46 -6.57
CA LEU A 6 15.83 3.42 -6.60
C LEU A 6 17.25 4.01 -6.54
N LYS A 7 17.40 5.30 -6.87
CA LYS A 7 18.71 5.99 -6.92
C LYS A 7 19.06 6.75 -5.64
N THR A 8 18.08 7.35 -4.97
CA THR A 8 18.32 8.21 -3.79
C THR A 8 18.01 7.52 -2.46
N GLY A 9 17.21 6.45 -2.48
CA GLY A 9 16.64 5.89 -1.26
C GLY A 9 15.73 6.88 -0.53
N GLY A 10 15.14 6.45 0.58
CA GLY A 10 14.26 7.27 1.42
C GLY A 10 12.89 6.64 1.59
N ALA A 11 11.92 7.44 2.03
CA ALA A 11 10.54 7.01 2.14
C ALA A 11 9.71 7.60 0.99
N ASP A 12 8.91 6.77 0.34
CA ASP A 12 8.04 7.18 -0.78
C ASP A 12 6.60 7.36 -0.30
N TYR A 13 6.35 8.37 0.52
CA TYR A 13 5.02 8.74 0.98
C TYR A 13 4.82 10.27 1.00
N GLY A 14 3.56 10.68 0.87
CA GLY A 14 3.10 12.04 1.15
C GLY A 14 1.96 12.00 2.16
N LEU A 15 1.93 12.98 3.07
CA LEU A 15 0.82 13.17 4.01
C LEU A 15 0.00 14.40 3.60
N ILE A 16 -1.30 14.21 3.43
CA ILE A 16 -2.24 15.28 3.04
C ILE A 16 -3.16 15.53 4.23
N GLU A 17 -3.19 16.77 4.72
CA GLU A 17 -4.15 17.21 5.72
C GLU A 17 -5.48 17.59 5.05
N LEU A 18 -6.59 17.07 5.59
CA LEU A 18 -7.93 17.39 5.12
C LEU A 18 -8.61 18.32 6.13
N TYR A 19 -9.03 19.50 5.66
CA TYR A 19 -9.74 20.48 6.50
C TYR A 19 -11.24 20.17 6.68
N SER A 20 -11.75 19.15 5.99
CA SER A 20 -13.12 18.67 6.13
C SER A 20 -13.17 17.15 5.97
N LEU A 21 -13.90 16.48 6.86
CA LEU A 21 -14.09 15.03 6.83
C LEU A 21 -15.36 14.61 6.08
N LYS A 22 -16.08 15.56 5.46
CA LYS A 22 -17.38 15.31 4.82
C LYS A 22 -17.36 14.19 3.77
N TYR A 23 -16.22 13.98 3.12
CA TYR A 23 -16.04 12.99 2.04
C TYR A 23 -15.02 11.92 2.39
N VAL A 24 -14.67 11.77 3.66
CA VAL A 24 -13.70 10.77 4.11
C VAL A 24 -14.45 9.50 4.48
N ASP A 25 -14.10 8.40 3.83
CA ASP A 25 -14.55 7.06 4.19
C ASP A 25 -13.34 6.13 4.23
N ALA A 26 -13.31 5.22 5.20
CA ALA A 26 -12.31 4.16 5.30
C ALA A 26 -12.73 2.89 4.56
N LYS A 27 -13.92 2.88 3.96
CA LYS A 27 -14.36 1.87 3.01
C LYS A 27 -13.71 2.16 1.67
N PRO A 28 -12.89 1.24 1.15
CA PRO A 28 -12.65 1.17 -0.28
C PRO A 28 -14.01 1.01 -1.02
N PRO A 29 -14.08 1.08 -2.36
CA PRO A 29 -15.32 0.96 -3.12
C PRO A 29 -15.97 -0.45 -3.08
N PHE A 30 -15.65 -1.26 -2.06
CA PHE A 30 -16.22 -2.57 -1.76
C PHE A 30 -16.74 -2.60 -0.31
N GLN A 31 -17.68 -3.50 -0.01
CA GLN A 31 -18.45 -3.50 1.26
C GLN A 31 -17.63 -3.68 2.55
N GLN A 32 -16.35 -4.08 2.46
CA GLN A 32 -15.50 -4.38 3.61
C GLN A 32 -14.76 -3.14 4.12
N ILE A 33 -14.72 -2.97 5.44
CA ILE A 33 -14.01 -1.88 6.12
C ILE A 33 -12.61 -2.33 6.53
N LEU A 34 -11.63 -1.44 6.43
CA LEU A 34 -10.30 -1.65 7.00
C LEU A 34 -10.37 -1.76 8.53
N LYS A 35 -9.96 -2.90 9.09
CA LYS A 35 -9.95 -3.14 10.55
C LYS A 35 -8.88 -2.32 11.27
N GLY A 36 -7.81 -2.03 10.55
CA GLY A 36 -6.68 -1.23 11.01
C GLY A 36 -5.55 -1.29 9.99
N TRP A 37 -4.33 -1.10 10.48
CA TRP A 37 -3.13 -1.20 9.66
C TRP A 37 -2.14 -2.23 10.24
N ARG A 38 -1.22 -2.69 9.41
CA ARG A 38 -0.09 -3.55 9.77
C ARG A 38 1.16 -3.02 9.07
N ASP A 39 2.32 -3.19 9.70
CA ASP A 39 3.61 -2.85 9.07
C ASP A 39 4.16 -4.02 8.26
N VAL A 40 5.24 -3.74 7.54
CA VAL A 40 5.89 -4.73 6.68
C VAL A 40 6.47 -5.92 7.46
N VAL A 41 6.86 -5.74 8.73
CA VAL A 41 7.37 -6.83 9.57
C VAL A 41 6.26 -7.84 9.86
N TRP A 42 5.06 -7.36 10.16
CA TRP A 42 3.90 -8.24 10.30
C TRP A 42 3.55 -8.91 8.96
N LEU A 43 3.61 -8.17 7.85
CA LEU A 43 3.30 -8.70 6.52
C LEU A 43 4.24 -9.84 6.13
N ASP A 44 5.53 -9.64 6.40
CA ASP A 44 6.58 -10.64 6.18
C ASP A 44 6.38 -11.88 7.03
N LYS A 45 5.94 -11.73 8.28
CA LYS A 45 5.63 -12.89 9.13
C LYS A 45 4.42 -13.70 8.64
N GLN A 46 3.41 -13.04 8.09
CA GLN A 46 2.14 -13.69 7.73
C GLN A 46 2.07 -14.18 6.28
N HIS A 47 2.88 -13.62 5.37
CA HIS A 47 2.81 -13.89 3.92
C HIS A 47 1.39 -13.93 3.31
N PRO A 48 0.49 -12.99 3.66
CA PRO A 48 -0.89 -13.06 3.21
C PRO A 48 -1.01 -12.62 1.73
N ARG A 49 -2.23 -12.75 1.19
CA ARG A 49 -2.55 -12.14 -0.10
C ARG A 49 -2.55 -10.62 0.04
N VAL A 50 -1.90 -9.94 -0.91
CA VAL A 50 -1.83 -8.48 -0.96
C VAL A 50 -2.61 -7.99 -2.17
N CYS A 51 -3.34 -6.90 -1.99
CA CYS A 51 -4.14 -6.24 -3.00
C CYS A 51 -3.81 -4.76 -3.01
N HIS A 52 -4.02 -4.12 -4.15
CA HIS A 52 -4.06 -2.67 -4.24
C HIS A 52 -5.31 -2.21 -4.99
N LEU A 53 -5.60 -0.93 -4.86
CA LEU A 53 -6.62 -0.26 -5.64
C LEU A 53 -6.02 0.99 -6.31
N GLY A 54 -5.83 0.90 -7.61
CA GLY A 54 -5.32 1.98 -8.45
C GLY A 54 -6.42 2.68 -9.24
N HIS A 55 -6.24 3.96 -9.55
CA HIS A 55 -7.18 4.71 -10.40
C HIS A 55 -7.23 4.17 -11.84
N ARG A 56 -6.11 3.63 -12.35
CA ARG A 56 -5.95 3.22 -13.75
C ARG A 56 -6.22 1.74 -13.93
N THR A 57 -5.73 0.91 -13.03
CA THR A 57 -5.85 -0.55 -13.13
C THR A 57 -6.97 -1.14 -12.27
N GLY A 58 -7.61 -0.34 -11.42
CA GLY A 58 -8.61 -0.83 -10.49
C GLY A 58 -7.98 -1.72 -9.42
N GLN A 59 -8.68 -2.78 -9.04
CA GLN A 59 -8.18 -3.71 -8.03
C GLN A 59 -7.30 -4.79 -8.66
N SER A 60 -6.13 -5.02 -8.08
CA SER A 60 -5.26 -6.14 -8.45
C SER A 60 -4.60 -6.74 -7.22
N CYS A 61 -4.52 -8.08 -7.18
CA CYS A 61 -4.08 -8.82 -6.01
C CYS A 61 -3.17 -10.00 -6.36
N GLY A 62 -2.29 -10.37 -5.43
CA GLY A 62 -1.43 -11.55 -5.58
C GLY A 62 -0.58 -11.84 -4.35
N ALA A 63 0.36 -12.76 -4.53
CA ALA A 63 1.24 -13.22 -3.47
C ALA A 63 2.24 -12.14 -3.03
N TYR A 64 2.45 -12.01 -1.73
CA TYR A 64 3.55 -11.24 -1.16
C TYR A 64 4.92 -11.85 -1.51
N LEU A 65 5.93 -11.00 -1.79
CA LEU A 65 7.24 -11.39 -2.31
C LEU A 65 8.43 -10.99 -1.43
N GLY A 66 8.17 -10.40 -0.26
CA GLY A 66 9.21 -9.87 0.63
C GLY A 66 9.36 -8.36 0.55
N TYR A 67 10.32 -7.83 1.32
CA TYR A 67 10.61 -6.41 1.41
C TYR A 67 12.10 -6.14 1.55
N ASN A 68 12.50 -4.89 1.32
CA ASN A 68 13.88 -4.45 1.45
C ASN A 68 14.09 -3.54 2.67
N GLN A 69 15.35 -3.14 2.91
CA GLN A 69 15.72 -2.30 4.05
C GLN A 69 15.10 -0.90 4.05
N THR A 70 14.59 -0.42 2.92
CA THR A 70 13.91 0.90 2.83
C THR A 70 12.41 0.80 3.13
N GLY A 71 11.91 -0.39 3.48
CA GLY A 71 10.47 -0.61 3.71
C GLY A 71 9.66 -0.67 2.42
N ILE A 72 10.32 -0.80 1.25
CA ILE A 72 9.61 -1.16 0.03
C ILE A 72 9.35 -2.66 0.07
N PHE A 73 8.08 -3.03 0.01
CA PHE A 73 7.67 -4.41 -0.14
C PHE A 73 7.13 -4.69 -1.53
N GLN A 74 7.18 -5.96 -1.92
CA GLN A 74 6.79 -6.41 -3.25
C GLN A 74 5.70 -7.45 -3.17
N PHE A 75 4.84 -7.47 -4.18
CA PHE A 75 3.79 -8.48 -4.33
C PHE A 75 3.45 -8.67 -5.81
N ARG A 76 2.76 -9.78 -6.13
CA ARG A 76 2.26 -10.04 -7.47
C ARG A 76 1.01 -9.22 -7.77
N GLY A 77 0.96 -8.61 -8.94
CA GLY A 77 -0.17 -7.81 -9.41
C GLY A 77 0.23 -6.97 -10.62
N TYR A 78 -0.66 -6.12 -11.09
CA TYR A 78 -0.41 -5.19 -12.20
C TYR A 78 -0.70 -3.76 -11.73
N VAL A 79 0.14 -2.81 -12.15
CA VAL A 79 0.02 -1.38 -11.86
C VAL A 79 0.38 -0.59 -13.11
N ASP A 80 -0.17 0.61 -13.24
CA ASP A 80 0.19 1.55 -14.29
C ASP A 80 0.46 2.97 -13.73
N SER A 81 1.02 3.82 -14.59
CA SER A 81 1.23 5.25 -14.34
C SER A 81 -0.11 5.92 -14.02
N GLY A 82 -0.25 6.38 -12.78
CA GLY A 82 -1.48 6.93 -12.22
C GLY A 82 -2.05 6.12 -11.05
N ASP A 83 -1.52 4.93 -10.78
CA ASP A 83 -1.85 4.16 -9.56
C ASP A 83 -0.97 4.55 -8.35
N SER A 84 0.10 5.33 -8.56
CA SER A 84 1.00 5.81 -7.51
C SER A 84 0.24 6.51 -6.38
N GLY A 85 0.59 6.20 -5.13
CA GLY A 85 -0.11 6.65 -3.93
C GLY A 85 -1.40 5.89 -3.63
N GLY A 86 -1.88 5.04 -4.54
CA GLY A 86 -3.06 4.21 -4.32
C GLY A 86 -2.89 3.25 -3.14
N PRO A 87 -3.97 2.95 -2.39
CA PRO A 87 -3.88 2.14 -1.17
C PRO A 87 -3.52 0.69 -1.47
N VAL A 88 -2.68 0.12 -0.62
CA VAL A 88 -2.34 -1.30 -0.60
C VAL A 88 -2.82 -1.89 0.72
N TYR A 89 -3.53 -3.01 0.62
CA TYR A 89 -4.12 -3.71 1.74
C TYR A 89 -3.90 -5.20 1.61
N THR A 90 -4.04 -5.92 2.72
CA THR A 90 -4.01 -7.38 2.75
C THR A 90 -5.36 -7.95 3.16
N VAL A 91 -5.60 -9.19 2.76
CA VAL A 91 -6.74 -10.00 3.19
C VAL A 91 -6.22 -11.17 4.02
N ILE A 92 -6.61 -11.24 5.29
CA ILE A 92 -6.34 -12.37 6.18
C ILE A 92 -7.61 -12.67 6.97
N ASP A 93 -8.03 -13.93 7.05
CA ASP A 93 -9.26 -14.35 7.74
C ASP A 93 -10.50 -13.51 7.35
N ASN A 94 -10.58 -13.13 6.07
CA ASN A 94 -11.64 -12.28 5.51
C ASN A 94 -11.71 -10.86 6.11
N GLU A 95 -10.64 -10.41 6.75
CA GLU A 95 -10.44 -9.05 7.25
C GLU A 95 -9.42 -8.29 6.41
N LEU A 96 -9.65 -6.98 6.29
CA LEU A 96 -8.78 -6.08 5.54
C LEU A 96 -7.91 -5.23 6.47
N TYR A 97 -6.62 -5.19 6.16
CA TYR A 97 -5.66 -4.33 6.85
C TYR A 97 -4.89 -3.48 5.84
N ALA A 98 -4.76 -2.18 6.11
CA ALA A 98 -3.91 -1.31 5.32
C ALA A 98 -2.44 -1.64 5.61
N VAL A 99 -1.62 -1.75 4.56
CA VAL A 99 -0.21 -2.16 4.69
C VAL A 99 0.75 -1.31 3.88
N GLY A 100 0.26 -0.56 2.88
CA GLY A 100 1.14 0.24 2.06
C GLY A 100 0.44 1.21 1.14
N ILE A 101 1.25 1.88 0.32
CA ILE A 101 0.82 2.68 -0.82
C ILE A 101 1.66 2.33 -2.04
N ILE A 102 1.06 2.37 -3.23
CA ILE A 102 1.78 2.08 -4.48
C ILE A 102 2.90 3.11 -4.67
N SER A 103 4.10 2.61 -4.91
CA SER A 103 5.30 3.42 -5.11
C SER A 103 5.65 3.41 -6.61
N TYR A 104 6.57 2.54 -7.02
CA TYR A 104 7.06 2.47 -8.39
C TYR A 104 6.82 1.11 -9.08
N ARG A 105 6.87 1.14 -10.42
CA ARG A 105 6.76 -0.03 -11.29
C ARG A 105 8.11 -0.70 -11.53
N GLN A 106 8.09 -1.98 -11.90
CA GLN A 106 9.25 -2.76 -12.31
C GLN A 106 9.18 -3.02 -13.83
N PRO A 107 9.93 -2.29 -14.68
CA PRO A 107 9.82 -2.42 -16.14
C PRO A 107 10.18 -3.82 -16.67
N ALA A 108 11.05 -4.55 -15.97
CA ALA A 108 11.50 -5.89 -16.37
C ALA A 108 10.59 -7.02 -15.87
N ASP A 109 9.72 -6.77 -14.88
CA ASP A 109 8.75 -7.73 -14.35
C ASP A 109 7.43 -7.00 -14.10
N ALA A 110 6.61 -6.91 -15.15
CA ALA A 110 5.34 -6.18 -15.13
C ALA A 110 4.35 -6.70 -14.08
N THR A 111 4.58 -7.91 -13.54
CA THR A 111 3.75 -8.51 -12.50
C THR A 111 4.27 -8.28 -11.08
N ARG A 112 5.43 -7.63 -10.92
CA ARG A 112 6.05 -7.34 -9.63
C ARG A 112 5.79 -5.89 -9.26
N VAL A 113 4.81 -5.70 -8.38
CA VAL A 113 4.43 -4.40 -7.84
C VAL A 113 5.33 -4.06 -6.66
N SER A 114 5.72 -2.79 -6.54
CA SER A 114 6.48 -2.26 -5.40
C SER A 114 5.62 -1.23 -4.65
N ALA A 115 5.54 -1.37 -3.33
CA ALA A 115 4.75 -0.52 -2.46
C ALA A 115 5.56 -0.09 -1.24
N GLN A 116 5.30 1.12 -0.75
CA GLN A 116 5.92 1.66 0.46
C GLN A 116 5.11 1.25 1.68
N ASP A 117 5.80 0.71 2.69
CA ASP A 117 5.23 0.47 4.03
C ASP A 117 4.70 1.77 4.65
N ILE A 118 3.46 1.74 5.13
CA ILE A 118 2.85 2.86 5.87
C ILE A 118 3.21 2.85 7.35
N GLY A 119 3.70 1.74 7.90
CA GLY A 119 3.96 1.58 9.33
C GLY A 119 4.83 2.67 9.95
N PRO A 120 5.98 3.05 9.36
CA PRO A 120 6.79 4.16 9.84
C PRO A 120 6.04 5.49 9.89
N ALA A 121 5.22 5.79 8.87
CA ALA A 121 4.40 7.00 8.82
C ALA A 121 3.32 6.98 9.91
N MET A 122 2.58 5.87 10.03
CA MET A 122 1.53 5.70 11.03
C MET A 122 2.08 5.92 12.46
N LYS A 123 3.26 5.36 12.76
CA LYS A 123 3.94 5.52 14.06
C LYS A 123 4.45 6.95 14.27
N ARG A 124 5.11 7.54 13.27
CA ARG A 124 5.71 8.89 13.37
C ARG A 124 4.69 9.97 13.69
N TRP A 125 3.51 9.90 13.08
CA TRP A 125 2.46 10.92 13.21
C TRP A 125 1.29 10.50 14.09
N GLY A 126 1.35 9.32 14.74
CA GLY A 126 0.29 8.84 15.62
C GLY A 126 -1.05 8.61 14.89
N LEU A 127 -1.00 8.20 13.62
CA LEU A 127 -2.18 8.08 12.76
C LEU A 127 -2.95 6.78 13.02
N THR A 128 -4.25 6.82 12.75
CA THR A 128 -5.13 5.66 12.79
C THR A 128 -5.99 5.60 11.53
N ILE A 129 -6.51 4.40 11.21
CA ILE A 129 -7.52 4.28 10.16
C ILE A 129 -8.80 4.96 10.65
N TYR A 130 -9.31 5.89 9.85
CA TYR A 130 -10.55 6.59 10.14
C TYR A 130 -11.70 5.59 10.36
N ARG A 131 -12.55 5.85 11.35
CA ARG A 131 -13.76 5.07 11.60
C ARG A 131 -14.94 6.04 11.55
N SER A 132 -15.80 5.86 10.56
CA SER A 132 -17.09 6.56 10.46
C SER A 132 -18.06 6.06 11.52
#